data_AF-A0A6M3IXZ3-F1
#
_entry.id   AF-A0A6M3IXZ3-F1
#
_cell.length_a   1.000
_cell.length_b   1.000
_cell.length_c   1.000
_cell.angle_alpha   90.00
_cell.angle_beta   90.00
_cell.angle_gamma   90.00
#
_symmetry.space_group_name_H-M   'P 1'
#
loop_
_entity.id
_entity.type
_entity.pdbx_description
1 polymer ?
#
loop_
_entity_poly.entity_id
_entity_poly.type
_entity_poly.pdbx_seq_one_letter_code
_entity_poly.pdbx_strand_id
1 'polypeptide(L)'
;MPTLGEIKKDSEIGYKGSFKRIYHACEKCGKERWVVVRDGKAKCKLCSTCAKSDPNRRLKVGKKGDKHWKWNGGKSIIDGYIQVKIDPDDFFYQMAKQKQNYILEHRLVMAKHLGRCLQSWEIVHHKNGIKDDNRLENLELTTAGSHVLEHNKGYGDGYRKGFTDGQTSQIKELRKELKLIQWQNSQLLEELRKIKSEA
;
A
#
# COMPACT_ATOMS: atom_id res chain seq x y z
N MET A 1 -46.07 25.42 4.07
CA MET A 1 -44.65 25.78 4.34
C MET A 1 -44.40 25.64 5.83
N PRO A 2 -43.21 25.21 6.27
CA PRO A 2 -42.92 25.10 7.70
C PRO A 2 -42.98 26.47 8.39
N THR A 3 -43.33 26.50 9.67
CA THR A 3 -43.33 27.74 10.48
C THR A 3 -42.05 27.84 11.31
N LEU A 4 -41.51 29.05 11.48
CA LEU A 4 -40.34 29.25 12.33
C LEU A 4 -40.65 28.81 13.77
N GLY A 5 -39.80 27.95 14.32
CA GLY A 5 -40.00 27.34 15.64
C GLY A 5 -40.77 26.02 15.61
N GLU A 6 -41.31 25.59 14.47
CA GLU A 6 -41.97 24.29 14.32
C GLU A 6 -41.02 23.15 14.64
N ILE A 7 -41.45 22.19 15.46
CA ILE A 7 -40.66 21.00 15.81
C ILE A 7 -41.29 19.75 15.20
N LYS A 8 -40.51 19.01 14.40
CA LYS A 8 -40.89 17.74 13.79
C LYS A 8 -39.83 16.66 14.01
N LYS A 9 -40.24 15.40 14.08
CA LYS A 9 -39.33 14.25 14.02
C LYS A 9 -38.79 14.09 12.60
N ASP A 10 -37.57 13.58 12.48
CA ASP A 10 -36.93 13.28 11.20
C ASP A 10 -37.86 12.53 10.22
N SER A 11 -38.63 11.56 10.72
CA SER A 11 -39.59 10.76 9.93
C SER A 11 -40.71 11.59 9.28
N GLU A 12 -41.11 12.71 9.87
CA GLU A 12 -42.20 13.57 9.40
C GLU A 12 -41.77 14.54 8.29
N ILE A 13 -40.46 14.72 8.12
CA ILE A 13 -39.85 15.68 7.18
C ILE A 13 -38.91 15.01 6.19
N GLY A 14 -38.99 13.68 6.06
CA GLY A 14 -38.24 12.90 5.07
C GLY A 14 -36.77 12.67 5.40
N TYR A 15 -36.33 12.90 6.63
CA TYR A 15 -34.97 12.59 7.07
C TYR A 15 -34.87 11.14 7.59
N LYS A 16 -33.74 10.49 7.33
CA LYS A 16 -33.40 9.19 7.91
C LYS A 16 -32.79 9.42 9.30
N GLY A 17 -33.55 9.18 10.35
CA GLY A 17 -33.11 9.37 11.73
C GLY A 17 -34.26 9.35 12.75
N SER A 18 -33.92 9.53 14.02
CA SER A 18 -34.88 9.59 15.13
C SER A 18 -34.82 10.91 15.90
N PHE A 19 -34.11 11.92 15.38
CA PHE A 19 -33.97 13.20 16.05
C PHE A 19 -35.21 14.08 15.85
N LYS A 20 -35.45 14.97 16.81
CA LYS A 20 -36.36 16.10 16.64
C LYS A 20 -35.60 17.26 16.00
N ARG A 21 -36.24 17.95 15.06
CA ARG A 21 -35.70 19.14 14.40
C ARG A 21 -36.64 20.31 14.57
N ILE A 22 -36.07 21.49 14.76
CA ILE A 22 -36.77 22.76 14.79
C ILE A 22 -36.50 23.50 13.48
N TYR A 23 -37.53 24.09 12.88
CA TYR A 23 -37.37 24.97 11.73
C TYR A 23 -36.82 26.33 12.21
N HIS A 24 -35.60 26.66 11.82
CA HIS A 24 -34.84 27.78 12.39
C HIS A 24 -34.16 28.62 11.29
N ALA A 25 -34.28 29.94 11.40
CA ALA A 25 -33.59 30.90 10.54
C ALA A 25 -32.18 31.18 11.05
N CYS A 26 -31.19 31.25 10.14
CA CYS A 26 -29.84 31.66 10.50
C CYS A 26 -29.84 33.09 11.10
N GLU A 27 -29.36 33.25 12.33
CA GLU A 27 -29.29 34.57 13.00
C GLU A 27 -28.41 35.60 12.27
N LYS A 28 -27.53 35.18 11.33
CA LYS A 28 -26.66 36.07 10.54
C LYS A 28 -27.18 36.38 9.14
N CYS A 29 -27.84 35.43 8.46
CA CYS A 29 -28.20 35.59 7.04
C CYS A 29 -29.65 35.24 6.70
N GLY A 30 -30.50 34.98 7.71
CA GLY A 30 -31.92 34.69 7.52
C GLY A 30 -32.24 33.31 6.95
N LYS A 31 -31.28 32.60 6.32
CA LYS A 31 -31.52 31.29 5.69
C LYS A 31 -32.19 30.28 6.63
N GLU A 32 -33.40 29.86 6.26
CA GLU A 32 -34.26 28.94 6.98
C GLU A 32 -33.87 27.48 6.70
N ARG A 33 -33.92 26.64 7.73
CA ARG A 33 -33.59 25.20 7.61
C ARG A 33 -34.11 24.42 8.82
N TRP A 34 -34.22 23.11 8.66
CA TRP A 34 -34.40 22.19 9.78
C TRP A 34 -33.08 21.97 10.54
N VAL A 35 -33.07 22.28 11.84
CA VAL A 35 -31.91 22.13 12.72
C VAL A 35 -32.25 21.14 13.84
N VAL A 36 -31.33 20.23 14.17
CA VAL A 36 -31.50 19.31 15.30
C VAL A 36 -31.75 20.09 16.59
N VAL A 37 -32.74 19.66 17.37
CA VAL A 37 -33.05 20.22 18.68
C VAL A 37 -32.08 19.67 19.72
N ARG A 38 -31.56 20.54 20.58
CA ARG A 38 -30.81 20.19 21.79
C ARG A 38 -31.28 21.10 22.93
N ASP A 39 -31.65 20.50 24.05
CA ASP A 39 -32.15 21.23 25.24
C ASP A 39 -33.30 22.20 24.88
N GLY A 40 -34.22 21.74 24.02
CA GLY A 40 -35.38 22.51 23.56
C GLY A 40 -35.08 23.63 22.55
N LYS A 41 -33.82 23.83 22.15
CA LYS A 41 -33.39 24.92 21.24
C LYS A 41 -32.71 24.39 19.99
N ALA A 42 -32.60 25.22 18.97
CA ALA A 42 -31.81 24.89 17.77
C ALA A 42 -30.34 24.68 18.15
N LYS A 43 -29.80 23.47 17.91
CA LYS A 43 -28.40 23.12 18.22
C LYS A 43 -27.40 24.08 17.56
N CYS A 44 -27.70 24.51 16.34
CA CYS A 44 -26.87 25.44 15.57
C CYS A 44 -27.71 26.65 15.14
N LYS A 45 -27.48 27.79 15.79
CA LYS A 45 -28.14 29.06 15.47
C LYS A 45 -27.77 29.58 14.08
N LEU A 46 -26.49 29.49 13.73
CA LEU A 46 -25.96 29.90 12.43
C LEU A 46 -25.95 28.74 11.41
N CYS A 47 -26.13 29.06 10.12
CA CYS A 47 -25.94 28.10 9.03
C CYS A 47 -24.45 27.71 8.91
N SER A 48 -24.14 26.62 8.20
CA SER A 48 -22.78 26.09 8.10
C SER A 48 -21.78 27.13 7.57
N THR A 49 -22.16 27.94 6.58
CA THR A 49 -21.33 29.00 6.01
C THR A 49 -21.12 30.16 7.00
N CYS A 50 -22.20 30.62 7.64
CA CYS A 50 -22.13 31.70 8.63
C CYS A 50 -21.34 31.29 9.88
N ALA A 51 -21.49 30.04 10.33
CA ALA A 51 -20.74 29.51 11.46
C ALA A 51 -19.24 29.41 11.14
N LYS A 52 -18.85 28.95 9.93
CA LYS A 52 -17.44 28.87 9.52
C LYS A 52 -16.77 30.24 9.41
N SER A 53 -17.54 31.27 9.03
CA SER A 53 -17.09 32.67 8.89
C SER A 53 -17.35 33.54 10.12
N ASP A 54 -17.74 32.94 11.25
CA ASP A 54 -17.95 33.67 12.50
C ASP A 54 -16.58 33.99 13.14
N PRO A 55 -16.23 35.28 13.34
CA PRO A 55 -14.96 35.66 13.96
C PRO A 55 -14.85 35.18 15.42
N ASN A 56 -15.99 34.94 16.09
CA ASN A 56 -16.04 34.43 17.46
C ASN A 56 -16.01 32.90 17.54
N ARG A 57 -15.90 32.19 16.41
CA ARG A 57 -15.81 30.73 16.41
C ARG A 57 -14.49 30.26 17.03
N ARG A 58 -14.56 29.83 18.29
CA ARG A 58 -13.47 29.08 18.94
C ARG A 58 -13.33 27.71 18.30
N LEU A 59 -12.40 27.56 17.37
CA LEU A 59 -11.95 26.26 16.92
C LEU A 59 -11.31 25.53 18.11
N LYS A 60 -11.86 24.37 18.50
CA LYS A 60 -11.15 23.47 19.40
C LYS A 60 -9.92 22.96 18.65
N VAL A 61 -8.78 23.58 18.88
CA VAL A 61 -7.50 23.08 18.38
C VAL A 61 -7.20 21.81 19.18
N GLY A 62 -7.21 20.66 18.51
CA GLY A 62 -6.81 19.41 19.14
C GLY A 62 -5.38 19.51 19.66
N LYS A 63 -5.07 18.82 20.76
CA LYS A 63 -3.68 18.70 21.24
C LYS A 63 -2.83 18.09 20.10
N LYS A 64 -1.63 18.62 19.88
CA LYS A 64 -0.70 18.16 18.83
C LYS A 64 0.61 17.71 19.48
N GLY A 65 1.37 16.88 18.77
CA GLY A 65 2.68 16.43 19.25
C GLY A 65 2.57 15.66 20.57
N ASP A 66 3.60 15.79 21.40
CA ASP A 66 3.72 15.29 22.77
C ASP A 66 2.51 15.55 23.67
N LYS A 67 1.76 16.63 23.44
CA LYS A 67 0.53 16.94 24.18
C LYS A 67 -0.63 16.01 23.84
N HIS A 68 -0.57 15.29 22.72
CA HIS A 68 -1.63 14.37 22.29
C HIS A 68 -1.42 12.98 22.92
N TRP A 69 -2.46 12.40 23.52
CA TRP A 69 -2.38 11.12 24.24
C TRP A 69 -1.97 9.91 23.37
N LYS A 70 -2.16 9.98 22.04
CA LYS A 70 -1.65 8.98 21.07
C LYS A 70 -0.23 9.25 20.59
N TRP A 71 0.45 10.27 21.11
CA TRP A 71 1.81 10.58 20.67
C TRP A 71 2.78 9.50 21.13
N ASN A 72 3.45 8.89 20.15
CA ASN A 72 4.43 7.84 20.40
C ASN A 72 5.82 8.29 19.94
N GLY A 73 6.32 9.39 20.51
CA GLY A 73 7.65 9.92 20.18
C GLY A 73 7.82 10.36 18.71
N GLY A 74 6.72 10.69 18.03
CA GLY A 74 6.73 11.03 16.61
C GLY A 74 6.83 9.83 15.67
N LYS A 75 6.64 8.60 16.19
CA LYS A 75 6.55 7.39 15.38
C LYS A 75 5.12 7.15 14.89
N SER A 76 4.97 6.70 13.66
CA SER A 76 3.70 6.22 13.11
C SER A 76 3.94 5.09 12.12
N ILE A 77 2.93 4.25 11.89
CA ILE A 77 3.02 3.11 10.97
C ILE A 77 2.28 3.46 9.67
N ILE A 78 2.92 3.23 8.53
CA ILE A 78 2.36 3.41 7.19
C ILE A 78 2.76 2.23 6.31
N ASP A 79 1.77 1.52 5.75
CA ASP A 79 1.99 0.33 4.91
C ASP A 79 2.90 -0.74 5.56
N GLY A 80 2.78 -0.92 6.87
CA GLY A 80 3.61 -1.83 7.67
C GLY A 80 5.01 -1.29 8.03
N TYR A 81 5.41 -0.13 7.50
CA TYR A 81 6.67 0.51 7.87
C TYR A 81 6.50 1.52 8.98
N ILE A 82 7.48 1.60 9.88
CA ILE A 82 7.55 2.67 10.88
C ILE A 82 8.20 3.90 10.23
N GLN A 83 7.57 5.07 10.38
CA GLN A 83 8.13 6.37 10.05
C GLN A 83 8.35 7.19 11.32
N VAL A 84 9.44 7.93 11.38
CA VAL A 84 9.87 8.74 12.52
C VAL A 84 9.88 10.20 12.10
N LYS A 85 9.22 11.06 12.89
CA LYS A 85 9.27 12.51 12.70
C LYS A 85 10.65 13.02 13.11
N ILE A 86 11.26 13.80 12.23
CA ILE A 86 12.60 14.35 12.40
C ILE A 86 12.52 15.88 12.49
N ASP A 87 13.38 16.44 13.34
CA ASP A 87 13.50 17.88 13.51
C ASP A 87 14.16 18.52 12.28
N PRO A 88 13.70 19.69 11.79
CA PRO A 88 14.37 20.42 10.73
C PRO A 88 15.87 20.67 10.93
N ASP A 89 16.34 20.75 12.18
CA ASP A 89 17.75 21.00 12.53
C ASP A 89 18.57 19.70 12.62
N ASP A 90 17.96 18.52 12.46
CA ASP A 90 18.65 17.23 12.50
C ASP A 90 19.49 16.98 11.23
N PHE A 91 20.68 16.40 11.38
CA PHE A 91 21.58 16.04 10.28
C PHE A 91 20.91 15.18 9.19
N PHE A 92 20.01 14.28 9.58
CA PHE A 92 19.31 13.38 8.66
C PHE A 92 18.07 14.01 8.02
N TYR A 93 17.71 15.24 8.37
CA TYR A 93 16.52 15.93 7.87
C TYR A 93 16.42 15.97 6.34
N GLN A 94 17.56 16.00 5.64
CA GLN A 94 17.61 15.95 4.17
C GLN A 94 16.98 14.68 3.55
N MET A 95 16.87 13.59 4.31
CA MET A 95 16.20 12.36 3.87
C MET A 95 14.67 12.39 4.13
N ALA A 96 14.16 13.42 4.81
CA ALA A 96 12.76 13.49 5.19
C ALA A 96 11.84 13.81 4.02
N LYS A 97 10.65 13.21 4.03
CA LYS A 97 9.62 13.50 3.05
C LYS A 97 9.17 14.96 3.18
N GLN A 98 9.27 15.69 2.07
CA GLN A 98 8.90 17.10 1.99
C GLN A 98 7.47 17.32 2.54
N LYS A 99 7.28 18.43 3.27
CA LYS A 99 6.04 18.87 3.95
C LYS A 99 5.62 18.11 5.21
N GLN A 100 6.20 16.94 5.52
CA GLN A 100 5.78 16.16 6.69
C GLN A 100 6.90 15.89 7.69
N ASN A 101 8.17 16.05 7.29
CA ASN A 101 9.34 15.86 8.15
C ASN A 101 9.43 14.44 8.73
N TYR A 102 9.09 13.42 7.94
CA TYR A 102 9.19 12.01 8.34
C TYR A 102 10.25 11.28 7.51
N ILE A 103 10.99 10.39 8.16
CA ILE A 103 11.91 9.42 7.55
C ILE A 103 11.44 8.01 7.93
N LEU A 104 11.55 7.04 7.02
CA LEU A 104 11.32 5.63 7.34
C LEU A 104 12.39 5.14 8.33
N GLU A 105 11.98 4.45 9.39
CA GLU A 105 12.86 4.07 10.49
C GLU A 105 14.00 3.17 10.01
N HIS A 106 13.73 2.16 9.18
CA HIS A 106 14.78 1.31 8.60
C HIS A 106 15.82 2.10 7.80
N ARG A 107 15.41 3.13 7.05
CA ARG A 107 16.35 4.01 6.32
C ARG A 107 17.17 4.85 7.30
N LEU A 108 16.55 5.38 8.35
CA LEU A 108 17.24 6.18 9.36
C LEU A 108 18.26 5.34 10.14
N VAL A 109 17.89 4.12 10.51
CA VAL A 109 18.76 3.17 11.21
C VAL A 109 19.99 2.85 10.35
N MET A 110 19.79 2.54 9.06
CA MET A 110 20.90 2.30 8.13
C MET A 110 21.77 3.55 7.91
N ALA A 111 21.17 4.73 7.74
CA ALA A 111 21.89 5.99 7.59
C ALA A 111 22.77 6.31 8.82
N LYS A 112 22.25 6.09 10.02
CA LYS A 112 22.98 6.26 11.28
C LYS A 112 24.16 5.31 11.37
N HIS A 113 23.97 4.04 10.99
CA HIS A 113 25.06 3.07 10.97
C HIS A 113 26.18 3.47 10.00
N LEU A 114 25.84 4.01 8.83
CA LEU A 114 26.81 4.48 7.83
C LEU A 114 27.42 5.85 8.16
N GLY A 115 26.85 6.59 9.11
CA GLY A 115 27.28 7.94 9.45
C GLY A 115 27.01 8.99 8.36
N ARG A 116 26.14 8.69 7.38
CA ARG A 116 25.79 9.62 6.29
C ARG A 116 24.34 9.46 5.86
N CYS A 117 23.81 10.46 5.17
CA CYS A 117 22.49 10.35 4.58
C CYS A 117 22.46 9.38 3.39
N LEU A 118 21.36 8.65 3.27
CA LEU A 118 21.09 7.78 2.13
C LEU A 118 20.57 8.59 0.95
N GLN A 119 21.06 8.25 -0.24
CA GLN A 119 20.59 8.78 -1.51
C GLN A 119 19.23 8.17 -1.89
N SER A 120 18.56 8.80 -2.85
CA SER A 120 17.23 8.37 -3.30
C SER A 120 17.23 7.00 -3.99
N TRP A 121 18.33 6.60 -4.62
CA TRP A 121 18.51 5.31 -5.30
C TRP A 121 19.02 4.18 -4.40
N GLU A 122 19.43 4.52 -3.17
CA GLU A 122 19.82 3.55 -2.16
C GLU A 122 18.55 3.00 -1.48
N ILE A 123 18.32 1.70 -1.61
CA ILE A 123 17.13 0.99 -1.11
C ILE A 123 17.56 0.13 0.08
N VAL A 124 16.75 0.10 1.13
CA VAL A 124 16.99 -0.73 2.31
C VAL A 124 15.92 -1.81 2.37
N HIS A 125 16.34 -3.08 2.39
CA HIS A 125 15.46 -4.25 2.48
C HIS A 125 15.50 -4.88 3.85
N HIS A 126 14.39 -5.53 4.21
CA HIS A 126 14.29 -6.41 5.36
C HIS A 126 14.52 -7.85 4.91
N LYS A 127 15.59 -8.50 5.39
CA LYS A 127 15.98 -9.86 4.98
C LYS A 127 14.91 -10.90 5.33
N ASN A 128 14.26 -10.74 6.48
CA ASN A 128 13.18 -11.63 6.93
C ASN A 128 11.79 -11.26 6.37
N GLY A 129 11.66 -10.18 5.59
CA GLY A 129 10.38 -9.69 5.08
C GLY A 129 9.46 -9.01 6.12
N ILE A 130 9.90 -8.90 7.37
CA ILE A 130 9.15 -8.27 8.48
C ILE A 130 9.48 -6.78 8.51
N LYS A 131 8.52 -5.95 8.08
CA LYS A 131 8.70 -4.50 7.81
C LYS A 131 8.96 -3.62 9.04
N ASP A 132 8.62 -4.09 10.24
CA ASP A 132 8.82 -3.39 11.51
C ASP A 132 10.04 -3.89 12.30
N ASP A 133 10.70 -4.96 11.85
CA ASP A 133 11.95 -5.45 12.42
C ASP A 133 13.15 -4.65 11.87
N ASN A 134 13.34 -3.45 12.41
CA ASN A 134 14.37 -2.50 11.98
C ASN A 134 15.74 -2.74 12.64
N ARG A 135 16.01 -3.95 13.14
CA ARG A 135 17.32 -4.32 13.68
C ARG A 135 18.35 -4.38 12.57
N LEU A 136 19.55 -3.90 12.85
CA LEU A 136 20.59 -3.67 11.83
C LEU A 136 20.95 -4.94 11.07
N GLU A 137 21.03 -6.07 11.78
CA GLU A 137 21.31 -7.39 11.22
C GLU A 137 20.27 -7.86 10.19
N ASN A 138 19.03 -7.39 10.33
CA ASN A 138 17.90 -7.70 9.45
C ASN A 138 17.80 -6.76 8.25
N LEU A 139 18.60 -5.69 8.21
CA LEU A 139 18.58 -4.72 7.12
C LEU A 139 19.68 -5.00 6.10
N GLU A 140 19.39 -4.72 4.84
CA GLU A 140 20.33 -4.82 3.73
C GLU A 140 20.22 -3.58 2.84
N LEU A 141 21.35 -2.93 2.56
CA LEU A 141 21.41 -1.79 1.64
C LEU A 141 21.71 -2.31 0.23
N THR A 142 20.82 -2.02 -0.71
CA THR A 142 20.94 -2.35 -2.12
C THR A 142 20.73 -1.10 -2.99
N THR A 143 20.94 -1.22 -4.29
CA THR A 143 20.64 -0.17 -5.27
C THR A 143 19.44 -0.57 -6.14
N ALA A 144 18.76 0.40 -6.74
CA ALA A 144 17.67 0.13 -7.68
C ALA A 144 18.06 -0.86 -8.82
N GLY A 145 19.32 -0.85 -9.24
CA GLY A 145 19.84 -1.78 -10.27
C GLY A 145 20.04 -3.21 -9.77
N SER A 146 20.48 -3.40 -8.53
CA SER A 146 20.65 -4.73 -7.92
C SER A 146 19.33 -5.35 -7.47
N HIS A 147 18.35 -4.53 -7.07
CA HIS A 147 17.02 -5.01 -6.64
C HIS A 147 16.20 -5.63 -7.80
N VAL A 148 16.32 -5.10 -9.02
CA VAL A 148 15.72 -5.70 -10.22
C VAL A 148 16.39 -7.03 -10.60
N LEU A 149 17.69 -7.18 -10.37
CA LEU A 149 18.41 -8.44 -10.63
C LEU A 149 18.03 -9.56 -9.65
N GLU A 150 17.75 -9.23 -8.38
CA GLU A 150 17.31 -10.23 -7.39
C GLU A 150 15.89 -10.73 -7.63
N HIS A 151 14.95 -9.85 -8.04
CA HIS A 151 13.62 -10.30 -8.48
C HIS A 151 13.65 -11.03 -9.83
N ASN A 152 14.60 -10.73 -10.72
CA ASN A 152 14.78 -11.46 -11.98
C ASN A 152 15.53 -12.79 -11.85
N LYS A 153 16.38 -12.98 -10.82
CA LYS A 153 17.04 -14.29 -10.58
C LYS A 153 16.03 -15.39 -10.30
N GLY A 154 15.01 -15.09 -9.49
CA GLY A 154 13.96 -16.07 -9.14
C GLY A 154 13.14 -16.56 -10.36
N TYR A 155 12.83 -15.67 -11.31
CA TYR A 155 12.06 -16.02 -12.51
C TYR A 155 12.93 -16.50 -13.68
N GLY A 156 14.13 -15.94 -13.84
CA GLY A 156 15.04 -16.23 -14.95
C GLY A 156 15.75 -17.57 -14.83
N ASP A 157 16.23 -17.93 -13.62
CA ASP A 157 16.93 -19.20 -13.42
C ASP A 157 15.96 -20.39 -13.47
N GLY A 158 14.72 -20.20 -12.96
CA GLY A 158 13.64 -21.18 -13.07
C GLY A 158 13.18 -21.40 -14.51
N TYR A 159 12.99 -20.33 -15.29
CA TYR A 159 12.60 -20.43 -16.70
C TYR A 159 13.68 -21.06 -17.56
N ARG A 160 14.95 -20.62 -17.40
CA ARG A 160 16.07 -21.11 -18.22
C ARG A 160 16.36 -22.58 -17.94
N LYS A 161 16.31 -23.01 -16.66
CA LYS A 161 16.43 -24.42 -16.26
C LYS A 161 15.26 -25.27 -16.76
N GLY A 162 14.02 -24.82 -16.57
CA GLY A 162 12.83 -25.52 -17.06
C GLY A 162 12.79 -25.66 -18.59
N PHE A 163 13.25 -24.66 -19.32
CA PHE A 163 13.39 -24.69 -20.77
C PHE A 163 14.46 -25.69 -21.23
N THR A 164 15.65 -25.68 -20.62
CA THR A 164 16.71 -26.66 -20.94
C THR A 164 16.34 -28.09 -20.57
N ASP A 165 15.64 -28.29 -19.44
CA ASP A 165 15.18 -29.60 -18.98
C ASP A 165 14.08 -30.17 -19.91
N GLY A 166 13.17 -29.30 -20.37
CA GLY A 166 12.16 -29.63 -21.38
C GLY A 166 12.77 -30.00 -22.74
N GLN A 167 13.71 -29.20 -23.25
CA GLN A 167 14.42 -29.50 -24.50
C GLN A 167 15.21 -30.80 -24.42
N THR A 168 15.91 -31.04 -23.31
CA THR A 168 16.70 -32.27 -23.11
C THR A 168 15.79 -33.51 -23.06
N SER A 169 14.63 -33.41 -22.43
CA SER A 169 13.65 -34.50 -22.36
C SER A 169 13.07 -34.82 -23.74
N GLN A 170 12.67 -33.79 -24.50
CA GLN A 170 12.16 -33.96 -25.86
C GLN A 170 13.21 -34.54 -26.81
N ILE A 171 14.47 -34.09 -26.73
CA ILE A 171 15.58 -34.64 -27.51
C ILE A 171 15.84 -36.11 -27.15
N LYS A 172 15.74 -36.48 -25.87
CA LYS A 172 15.91 -37.86 -25.41
C LYS A 172 14.81 -38.77 -25.96
N GLU A 173 13.58 -38.29 -25.99
CA GLU A 173 12.42 -39.02 -26.52
C GLU A 173 12.52 -39.22 -28.03
N LEU A 174 12.79 -38.15 -28.78
CA LEU A 174 13.02 -38.20 -30.22
C LEU A 174 14.18 -39.13 -30.60
N ARG A 175 15.25 -39.18 -29.80
CA ARG A 175 16.36 -40.12 -30.01
C ARG A 175 15.97 -41.58 -29.78
N LYS A 176 15.05 -41.86 -28.84
CA LYS A 176 14.52 -43.22 -28.65
C LYS A 176 13.68 -43.65 -29.84
N GLU A 177 12.81 -42.75 -30.32
CA GLU A 177 11.99 -43.01 -31.51
C GLU A 177 12.85 -43.24 -32.75
N LEU A 178 13.88 -42.42 -32.98
CA LEU A 178 14.81 -42.62 -34.10
C LEU A 178 15.51 -43.98 -34.03
N LYS A 179 15.96 -44.41 -32.84
CA LYS A 179 16.56 -45.74 -32.66
C LYS A 179 15.55 -46.86 -32.96
N LEU A 180 14.30 -46.70 -32.53
CA LEU A 180 13.25 -47.69 -32.80
C LEU A 180 12.97 -47.80 -34.30
N ILE A 181 12.85 -46.67 -35.00
CA ILE A 181 12.63 -46.62 -36.45
C ILE A 181 13.82 -47.23 -37.19
N GLN A 182 15.05 -46.91 -36.77
CA GLN A 182 16.25 -47.52 -37.35
C GLN A 182 16.26 -49.04 -37.16
N TRP A 183 15.86 -49.52 -35.99
CA TRP A 183 15.75 -50.94 -35.71
C TRP A 183 14.66 -51.59 -36.58
N GLN A 184 13.47 -51.01 -36.67
CA GLN A 184 12.39 -51.52 -37.52
C GLN A 184 12.80 -51.59 -39.00
N ASN A 185 13.47 -50.54 -39.50
CA ASN A 185 14.00 -50.54 -40.87
C ASN A 185 15.02 -51.64 -41.08
N SER A 186 15.88 -51.93 -40.09
CA SER A 186 16.84 -53.02 -40.20
C SER A 186 16.15 -54.39 -40.31
N GLN A 187 15.09 -54.61 -39.53
CA GLN A 187 14.32 -55.86 -39.56
C GLN A 187 13.57 -56.02 -40.89
N LEU A 188 12.90 -54.96 -41.36
CA LEU A 188 12.22 -54.95 -42.66
C LEU A 188 13.19 -55.21 -43.82
N LEU A 189 14.39 -54.63 -43.80
CA LEU A 189 15.41 -54.90 -44.81
C LEU A 189 15.85 -56.36 -44.80
N GLU A 190 15.93 -56.98 -43.63
CA GLU A 190 16.30 -58.39 -43.49
C GLU A 190 15.16 -59.31 -43.97
N GLU A 191 13.90 -59.01 -43.66
CA GLU A 191 12.73 -59.71 -44.20
C GLU A 191 12.64 -59.60 -45.72
N LEU A 192 12.84 -58.41 -46.28
CA LEU A 192 12.87 -58.20 -47.74
C LEU A 192 13.99 -59.00 -48.40
N ARG A 193 15.15 -59.14 -47.75
CA ARG A 193 16.24 -60.00 -48.25
C ARG A 193 15.84 -61.46 -48.26
N LYS A 194 15.16 -61.95 -47.21
CA LYS A 194 14.66 -63.34 -47.13
C LYS A 194 13.62 -63.64 -48.20
N ILE A 195 12.64 -62.76 -48.39
CA ILE A 195 11.63 -62.90 -49.45
C ILE A 195 12.28 -62.96 -50.84
N LYS A 196 13.30 -62.12 -51.10
CA LYS A 196 14.03 -62.14 -52.38
C LYS A 196 14.90 -63.37 -52.59
N SER A 197 15.29 -64.09 -51.53
CA SER A 197 16.04 -65.34 -51.66
C SER A 197 15.15 -66.58 -51.79
N GLU A 198 13.86 -66.45 -51.45
CA GLU A 198 12.85 -67.52 -51.54
C GLU A 198 11.99 -67.45 -52.82
N ALA A 199 12.07 -66.36 -53.58
CA ALA A 199 11.42 -66.12 -54.87
C ALA A 199 12.38 -66.38 -56.04
#